data_AF-U7QHR7-F1
#
_entry.id   AF-U7QHR7-F1
#
_cell.length_a   1.000
_cell.length_b   1.000
_cell.length_c   1.000
_cell.angle_alpha   90.00
_cell.angle_beta   90.00
_cell.angle_gamma   90.00
#
_symmetry.space_group_name_H-M   'P 1'
#
loop_
_entity.id
_entity.type
_entity.pdbx_description
1 polymer ?
#
loop_
_entity_poly.entity_id
_entity_poly.type
_entity_poly.pdbx_seq_one_letter_code
_entity_poly.pdbx_strand_id
1 'polypeptide(L)'
;MNFDLTTKQLVNPQIYPYAIKTKYGFWLKWVFVTVVGFFVSLLWIEIGERPDMGLLAGVVGGTVIGFAQWFVLKQYIYQPWQWIFVNILGWTVLGYSHLGAIAWVAPRTLDLFDRILYGLIDGSQVGISIGFLQWLALKIQVPRAWKWLWVSPLCWSVGLSIGWAFGGVMRQATELFLGDVLGLMITWMIVAGLTGIALIRLFWIDDW
;
A
#
# COMPACT_ATOMS: atom_id res chain seq x y z
N MET A 1 20.16 48.67 28.72
CA MET A 1 19.91 47.36 29.33
C MET A 1 19.41 46.45 28.22
N ASN A 2 20.31 45.73 27.57
CA ASN A 2 19.99 44.80 26.49
C ASN A 2 19.80 43.42 27.11
N PHE A 3 18.59 42.88 27.01
CA PHE A 3 18.34 41.44 27.07
C PHE A 3 17.48 41.09 25.87
N ASP A 4 18.18 40.92 24.75
CA ASP A 4 17.76 39.97 23.73
C ASP A 4 18.16 38.57 24.21
N LEU A 5 17.51 37.55 23.62
CA LEU A 5 17.75 36.10 23.70
C LEU A 5 16.61 35.29 24.36
N THR A 6 15.84 34.69 23.45
CA THR A 6 15.46 33.25 23.41
C THR A 6 13.99 32.89 23.58
N THR A 7 13.19 33.39 22.64
CA THR A 7 11.98 32.70 22.09
C THR A 7 12.31 31.39 21.36
N LYS A 8 13.20 30.54 21.89
CA LYS A 8 13.57 29.23 21.33
C LYS A 8 13.13 28.02 22.17
N GLN A 9 12.35 28.24 23.23
CA GLN A 9 11.93 27.16 24.14
C GLN A 9 10.45 26.77 24.11
N LEU A 10 9.62 27.30 23.20
CA LEU A 10 8.16 27.10 23.30
C LEU A 10 7.48 26.24 22.23
N VAL A 11 8.21 25.40 21.48
CA VAL A 11 7.56 24.36 20.67
C VAL A 11 8.37 23.07 20.69
N ASN A 12 8.33 22.36 21.81
CA ASN A 12 8.49 20.90 21.75
C ASN A 12 7.74 20.21 22.88
N PRO A 13 6.42 19.96 22.71
CA PRO A 13 5.80 18.90 23.45
C PRO A 13 6.08 17.61 22.67
N GLN A 14 7.12 16.87 23.06
CA GLN A 14 7.24 15.45 22.74
C GLN A 14 6.02 14.73 23.35
N ILE A 15 4.92 14.63 22.61
CA ILE A 15 3.73 13.86 23.00
C ILE A 15 3.67 12.62 22.11
N TYR A 16 4.61 11.70 22.27
CA TYR A 16 4.43 10.33 21.80
C TYR A 16 5.00 9.37 22.85
N PRO A 17 4.14 8.61 23.57
CA PRO A 17 4.55 7.79 24.72
C PRO A 17 5.23 6.47 24.32
N TYR A 18 5.79 6.36 23.12
CA TYR A 18 6.28 5.08 22.58
C TYR A 18 7.78 5.10 22.35
N ALA A 19 8.47 4.05 22.82
CA ALA A 19 9.90 3.84 22.67
C ALA A 19 10.36 4.01 21.21
N ILE A 20 11.50 4.66 21.01
CA ILE A 20 12.10 4.96 19.70
C ILE A 20 12.28 3.66 18.91
N LYS A 21 11.43 3.43 17.91
CA LYS A 21 11.53 2.28 17.00
C LYS A 21 12.41 2.67 15.82
N THR A 22 13.39 1.82 15.51
CA THR A 22 14.31 2.02 14.39
C THR A 22 13.56 2.06 13.06
N LYS A 23 13.99 2.95 12.14
CA LYS A 23 13.43 3.09 10.79
C LYS A 23 13.34 1.75 10.05
N TYR A 24 14.41 0.96 10.14
CA TYR A 24 14.49 -0.38 9.55
C TYR A 24 13.51 -1.38 10.18
N GLY A 25 13.31 -1.32 11.51
CA GLY A 25 12.35 -2.16 12.20
C GLY A 25 10.90 -1.86 11.82
N PHE A 26 10.57 -0.59 11.58
CA PHE A 26 9.28 -0.20 11.00
C PHE A 26 9.11 -0.80 9.60
N TRP A 27 10.09 -0.60 8.72
CA TRP A 27 10.03 -1.06 7.33
C TRP A 27 9.85 -2.57 7.22
N LEU A 28 10.67 -3.34 7.94
CA LEU A 28 10.60 -4.80 7.91
C LEU A 28 9.23 -5.30 8.39
N LYS A 29 8.72 -4.73 9.49
CA LYS A 29 7.38 -5.06 9.99
C LYS A 29 6.30 -4.69 8.99
N TRP A 30 6.40 -3.53 8.36
CA TRP A 30 5.44 -3.05 7.36
C TRP A 30 5.35 -3.98 6.16
N VAL A 31 6.50 -4.37 5.60
CA VAL A 31 6.57 -5.35 4.51
C VAL A 31 6.00 -6.68 4.95
N PHE A 32 6.46 -7.20 6.10
CA PHE A 32 6.03 -8.48 6.63
C PHE A 32 4.52 -8.55 6.83
N VAL A 33 3.91 -7.60 7.56
CA VAL A 33 2.47 -7.64 7.83
C VAL A 33 1.65 -7.46 6.56
N THR A 34 2.12 -6.67 5.59
CA THR A 34 1.39 -6.47 4.33
C THR A 34 1.39 -7.74 3.49
N VAL A 35 2.54 -8.42 3.37
CA VAL A 35 2.67 -9.69 2.64
C VAL A 35 1.88 -10.80 3.35
N VAL A 36 1.99 -10.92 4.68
CA VAL A 36 1.18 -11.86 5.45
C VAL A 36 -0.31 -11.54 5.29
N GLY A 37 -0.70 -10.27 5.33
CA GLY A 37 -2.07 -9.84 5.09
C GLY A 37 -2.59 -10.26 3.71
N PHE A 38 -1.76 -10.17 2.67
CA PHE A 38 -2.10 -10.71 1.35
C PHE A 38 -2.36 -12.21 1.41
N PHE A 39 -1.44 -13.02 1.96
CA PHE A 39 -1.66 -14.48 2.07
C PHE A 39 -2.89 -14.84 2.91
N VAL A 40 -3.10 -14.14 4.02
CA VAL A 40 -4.28 -14.34 4.88
C VAL A 40 -5.55 -14.00 4.11
N SER A 41 -5.56 -12.96 3.27
CA SER A 41 -6.72 -12.63 2.47
C SER A 41 -7.13 -13.77 1.52
N LEU A 42 -6.15 -14.54 1.03
CA LEU A 42 -6.40 -15.67 0.11
C LEU A 42 -7.17 -16.84 0.73
N LEU A 43 -7.35 -16.88 2.05
CA LEU A 43 -8.22 -17.86 2.72
C LEU A 43 -9.71 -17.59 2.43
N TRP A 44 -10.05 -16.37 2.00
CA TRP A 44 -11.43 -15.94 1.73
C TRP A 44 -11.66 -15.41 0.32
N ILE A 45 -10.59 -15.01 -0.38
CA ILE A 45 -10.68 -14.50 -1.75
C ILE A 45 -9.77 -15.33 -2.65
N GLU A 46 -10.31 -15.85 -3.74
CA GLU A 46 -9.54 -16.57 -4.74
C GLU A 46 -8.88 -15.58 -5.68
N ILE A 47 -7.62 -15.78 -6.06
CA ILE A 47 -7.00 -15.00 -7.15
C ILE A 47 -7.67 -15.42 -8.45
N GLY A 48 -8.24 -14.46 -9.17
CA GLY A 48 -9.02 -14.71 -10.37
C GLY A 48 -8.65 -13.79 -11.52
N GLU A 49 -9.32 -14.00 -12.65
CA GLU A 49 -9.25 -13.12 -13.81
C GLU A 49 -10.41 -12.09 -13.77
N ARG A 50 -10.28 -10.92 -14.40
CA ARG A 50 -11.44 -10.00 -14.56
C ARG A 50 -12.53 -10.71 -15.38
N PRO A 51 -13.81 -10.69 -14.99
CA PRO A 51 -14.45 -9.78 -14.03
C PRO A 51 -14.74 -10.39 -12.65
N ASP A 52 -14.25 -11.58 -12.33
CA ASP A 52 -14.75 -12.37 -11.18
C ASP A 52 -14.37 -11.77 -9.81
N MET A 53 -13.48 -10.78 -9.82
CA MET A 53 -12.96 -10.07 -8.66
C MET A 53 -13.69 -8.75 -8.39
N GLY A 54 -14.88 -8.88 -7.80
CA GLY A 54 -15.78 -7.76 -7.53
C GLY A 54 -15.74 -7.20 -6.09
N LEU A 55 -16.87 -6.64 -5.67
CA LEU A 55 -17.04 -5.93 -4.41
C LEU A 55 -16.61 -6.72 -3.17
N LEU A 56 -16.96 -8.01 -3.08
CA LEU A 56 -16.63 -8.85 -1.92
C LEU A 56 -15.11 -9.01 -1.76
N ALA A 57 -14.38 -9.24 -2.87
CA ALA A 57 -12.94 -9.34 -2.85
C ALA A 57 -12.29 -8.03 -2.37
N GLY A 58 -12.82 -6.89 -2.82
CA GLY A 58 -12.39 -5.57 -2.35
C GLY A 58 -12.63 -5.35 -0.85
N VAL A 59 -13.82 -5.66 -0.35
CA VAL A 59 -14.16 -5.51 1.07
C VAL A 59 -13.26 -6.40 1.95
N VAL A 60 -13.17 -7.69 1.61
CA VAL A 60 -12.39 -8.66 2.40
C VAL A 60 -10.90 -8.35 2.33
N GLY A 61 -10.37 -8.19 1.12
CA GLY A 61 -8.95 -7.86 0.91
C GLY A 61 -8.56 -6.55 1.58
N GLY A 62 -9.37 -5.50 1.40
CA GLY A 62 -9.14 -4.20 2.04
C GLY A 62 -9.22 -4.24 3.55
N THR A 63 -10.12 -5.06 4.11
CA THR A 63 -10.21 -5.29 5.56
C THR A 63 -8.95 -5.95 6.08
N VAL A 64 -8.54 -7.08 5.50
CA VAL A 64 -7.37 -7.86 5.96
C VAL A 64 -6.09 -7.03 5.86
N ILE A 65 -5.86 -6.37 4.72
CA ILE A 65 -4.68 -5.52 4.52
C ILE A 65 -4.70 -4.32 5.47
N GLY A 66 -5.84 -3.63 5.59
CA GLY A 66 -6.00 -2.47 6.47
C GLY A 66 -5.71 -2.82 7.93
N PHE A 67 -6.24 -3.95 8.42
CA PHE A 67 -5.97 -4.44 9.78
C PHE A 67 -4.51 -4.84 9.98
N ALA A 68 -3.91 -5.55 9.02
CA ALA A 68 -2.51 -5.95 9.11
C ALA A 68 -1.58 -4.73 9.23
N GLN A 69 -1.78 -3.73 8.37
CA GLN A 69 -1.02 -2.48 8.38
C GLN A 69 -1.28 -1.63 9.63
N TRP A 70 -2.50 -1.64 10.15
CA TRP A 70 -2.86 -0.97 11.39
C TRP A 70 -2.04 -1.45 12.60
N PHE A 71 -1.72 -2.75 12.68
CA PHE A 71 -0.90 -3.29 13.78
C PHE A 71 0.47 -2.63 13.89
N VAL A 72 1.04 -2.22 12.76
CA VAL A 72 2.29 -1.47 12.69
C VAL A 72 2.01 -0.01 13.00
N LEU A 73 1.07 0.62 12.29
CA LEU A 73 0.80 2.06 12.39
C LEU A 73 0.35 2.54 13.77
N LYS A 74 -0.37 1.71 14.55
CA LYS A 74 -0.84 2.09 15.89
C LYS A 74 0.26 2.47 16.87
N GLN A 75 1.51 2.23 16.50
CA GLN A 75 2.69 2.54 17.30
C GLN A 75 3.34 3.87 16.90
N TYR A 76 2.87 4.53 15.84
CA TYR A 76 3.54 5.68 15.21
C TYR A 76 2.62 6.86 14.92
N ILE A 77 1.30 6.65 14.83
CA ILE A 77 0.34 7.70 14.51
C ILE A 77 -0.83 7.71 15.50
N TYR A 78 -1.48 8.87 15.66
CA TYR A 78 -2.50 9.09 16.69
C TYR A 78 -3.85 8.40 16.39
N GLN A 79 -4.29 8.42 15.14
CA GLN A 79 -5.56 7.82 14.69
C GLN A 79 -5.31 6.68 13.69
N PRO A 80 -4.63 5.60 14.09
CA PRO A 80 -4.27 4.50 13.20
C PRO A 80 -5.49 3.78 12.63
N TRP A 81 -6.60 3.75 13.36
CA TRP A 81 -7.82 3.05 12.98
C TRP A 81 -8.44 3.61 11.70
N GLN A 82 -8.22 4.89 11.37
CA GLN A 82 -8.65 5.48 10.11
C GLN A 82 -8.03 4.76 8.90
N TRP A 83 -6.82 4.23 9.06
CA TRP A 83 -6.14 3.46 8.02
C TRP A 83 -6.92 2.21 7.60
N ILE A 84 -7.63 1.58 8.53
CA ILE A 84 -8.47 0.41 8.24
C ILE A 84 -9.64 0.85 7.34
N PHE A 85 -10.37 1.90 7.76
CA PHE A 85 -11.54 2.37 7.02
C PHE A 85 -11.20 2.85 5.62
N VAL A 86 -10.10 3.59 5.44
CA VAL A 86 -9.71 4.07 4.11
C VAL A 86 -9.27 2.93 3.19
N ASN A 87 -8.70 1.85 3.71
CA ASN A 87 -8.40 0.65 2.93
C ASN A 87 -9.68 -0.10 2.55
N ILE A 88 -10.58 -0.33 3.50
CA ILE A 88 -11.88 -0.96 3.22
C ILE A 88 -12.63 -0.17 2.16
N LEU A 89 -12.78 1.14 2.36
CA LEU A 89 -13.49 2.00 1.42
C LEU A 89 -12.82 2.04 0.05
N GLY A 90 -11.50 2.21 -0.01
CA GLY A 90 -10.76 2.29 -1.26
C GLY A 90 -10.87 1.01 -2.08
N TRP A 91 -10.67 -0.14 -1.46
CA TRP A 91 -10.80 -1.42 -2.14
C TRP A 91 -12.26 -1.77 -2.48
N THR A 92 -13.23 -1.35 -1.67
CA THR A 92 -14.66 -1.52 -1.97
C THR A 92 -15.06 -0.71 -3.19
N VAL A 93 -14.65 0.56 -3.26
CA VAL A 93 -14.91 1.43 -4.41
C VAL A 93 -14.27 0.87 -5.68
N LEU A 94 -13.01 0.42 -5.59
CA LEU A 94 -12.35 -0.23 -6.72
C LEU A 94 -13.05 -1.53 -7.13
N GLY A 95 -13.41 -2.38 -6.17
CA GLY A 95 -14.12 -3.64 -6.41
C GLY A 95 -15.54 -3.48 -6.98
N TYR A 96 -16.19 -2.34 -6.71
CA TYR A 96 -17.47 -1.98 -7.34
C TYR A 96 -17.30 -1.37 -8.74
N SER A 97 -16.14 -0.77 -9.02
CA SER A 97 -15.83 -0.18 -10.31
C SER A 97 -15.43 -1.21 -11.36
N HIS A 98 -15.33 -0.77 -12.62
CA HIS A 98 -14.79 -1.59 -13.72
C HIS A 98 -13.33 -2.04 -13.52
N LEU A 99 -12.59 -1.42 -12.58
CA LEU A 99 -11.22 -1.80 -12.28
C LEU A 99 -11.14 -3.13 -11.50
N GLY A 100 -12.17 -3.43 -10.70
CA GLY A 100 -12.21 -4.59 -9.81
C GLY A 100 -11.19 -4.52 -8.67
N ALA A 101 -11.10 -5.62 -7.90
CA ALA A 101 -10.13 -5.78 -6.83
C ALA A 101 -8.74 -6.13 -7.40
N ILE A 102 -8.16 -5.20 -8.17
CA ILE A 102 -7.09 -5.53 -9.12
C ILE A 102 -5.78 -6.01 -8.49
N ALA A 103 -5.54 -5.72 -7.21
CA ALA A 103 -4.39 -6.27 -6.50
C ALA A 103 -4.48 -7.78 -6.22
N TRP A 104 -5.60 -8.41 -6.60
CA TRP A 104 -5.80 -9.84 -6.57
C TRP A 104 -6.17 -10.40 -7.95
N VAL A 105 -6.00 -9.60 -9.01
CA VAL A 105 -6.36 -9.99 -10.38
C VAL A 105 -5.12 -10.42 -11.16
N ALA A 106 -5.24 -11.57 -11.82
CA ALA A 106 -4.32 -12.02 -12.84
C ALA A 106 -4.75 -11.53 -14.24
N PRO A 107 -3.86 -10.93 -15.04
CA PRO A 107 -4.17 -10.59 -16.43
C PRO A 107 -4.40 -11.82 -17.30
N ARG A 108 -5.43 -11.78 -18.15
CA ARG A 108 -5.76 -12.88 -19.08
C ARG A 108 -4.75 -13.04 -20.22
N THR A 109 -4.21 -11.91 -20.70
CA THR A 109 -3.20 -11.92 -21.76
C THR A 109 -1.91 -12.54 -21.24
N LEU A 110 -1.21 -13.29 -22.08
CA LEU A 110 0.16 -13.75 -21.80
C LEU A 110 1.21 -12.79 -22.37
N ASP A 111 0.82 -11.84 -23.21
CA ASP A 111 1.75 -10.87 -23.77
C ASP A 111 2.38 -10.02 -22.65
N LEU A 112 3.72 -10.00 -22.62
CA LEU A 112 4.47 -9.34 -21.55
C LEU A 112 4.39 -7.82 -21.65
N PHE A 113 4.34 -7.28 -22.87
CA PHE A 113 4.25 -5.84 -23.07
C PHE A 113 2.90 -5.32 -22.56
N ASP A 114 1.81 -5.99 -22.92
CA ASP A 114 0.48 -5.67 -22.41
C ASP A 114 0.41 -5.77 -20.88
N ARG A 115 0.99 -6.82 -20.28
CA ARG A 115 1.04 -6.97 -18.82
C ARG A 115 1.79 -5.83 -18.14
N ILE A 116 2.92 -5.39 -18.70
CA ILE A 116 3.69 -4.27 -18.16
C ILE A 116 2.89 -2.97 -18.30
N LEU A 117 2.33 -2.72 -19.48
CA LEU A 117 1.59 -1.50 -19.81
C LEU A 117 0.32 -1.37 -18.98
N TYR A 118 -0.50 -2.41 -18.92
CA TYR A 118 -1.70 -2.42 -18.08
C TYR A 118 -1.34 -2.40 -16.61
N GLY A 119 -0.29 -3.09 -16.17
CA GLY A 119 0.19 -3.00 -14.78
C GLY A 119 0.57 -1.57 -14.39
N LEU A 120 1.11 -0.79 -15.33
CA LEU A 120 1.47 0.60 -15.11
C LEU A 120 0.22 1.47 -14.97
N ILE A 121 -0.72 1.33 -15.93
CA ILE A 121 -1.96 2.10 -16.00
C ILE A 121 -2.88 1.75 -14.82
N ASP A 122 -3.22 0.48 -14.67
CA ASP A 122 -4.09 0.01 -13.60
C ASP A 122 -3.45 0.27 -12.22
N GLY A 123 -2.13 0.07 -12.09
CA GLY A 123 -1.41 0.38 -10.85
C GLY A 123 -1.50 1.87 -10.50
N SER A 124 -1.41 2.76 -11.49
CA SER A 124 -1.57 4.19 -11.24
C SER A 124 -2.98 4.51 -10.76
N GLN A 125 -4.01 3.89 -11.35
CA GLN A 125 -5.41 4.10 -10.98
C GLN A 125 -5.71 3.62 -9.55
N VAL A 126 -5.19 2.46 -9.18
CA VAL A 126 -5.25 1.94 -7.79
C VAL A 126 -4.58 2.91 -6.84
N GLY A 127 -3.33 3.27 -7.14
CA GLY A 127 -2.53 4.11 -6.25
C GLY A 127 -3.09 5.52 -6.12
N ILE A 128 -3.75 6.07 -7.15
CA ILE A 128 -4.50 7.33 -7.05
C ILE A 128 -5.71 7.14 -6.13
N SER A 129 -6.53 6.12 -6.39
CA SER A 129 -7.79 5.89 -5.67
C SER A 129 -7.58 5.62 -4.19
N ILE A 130 -6.72 4.65 -3.87
CA ILE A 130 -6.40 4.28 -2.49
C ILE A 130 -5.51 5.34 -1.85
N GLY A 131 -4.52 5.86 -2.59
CA GLY A 131 -3.61 6.89 -2.09
C GLY A 131 -4.33 8.16 -1.69
N PHE A 132 -5.36 8.56 -2.43
CA PHE A 132 -6.20 9.70 -2.05
C PHE A 132 -6.89 9.48 -0.71
N LEU A 133 -7.53 8.32 -0.51
CA LEU A 133 -8.20 8.01 0.76
C LEU A 133 -7.21 7.87 1.92
N GLN A 134 -6.08 7.20 1.69
CA GLN A 134 -5.00 7.10 2.69
C GLN A 134 -4.41 8.46 3.04
N TRP A 135 -4.28 9.36 2.07
CA TRP A 135 -3.86 10.73 2.32
C TRP A 135 -4.84 11.47 3.23
N LEU A 136 -6.15 11.26 3.10
CA LEU A 136 -7.14 11.87 4.01
C LEU A 136 -6.94 11.43 5.47
N ALA A 137 -6.51 10.18 5.70
CA ALA A 137 -6.15 9.71 7.05
C ALA A 137 -4.79 10.27 7.52
N LEU A 138 -3.81 10.38 6.62
CA LEU A 138 -2.47 10.88 6.98
C LEU A 138 -2.44 12.40 7.23
N LYS A 139 -3.19 13.20 6.46
CA LYS A 139 -3.12 14.68 6.52
C LYS A 139 -3.50 15.27 7.88
N ILE A 140 -4.26 14.54 8.69
CA ILE A 140 -4.71 14.97 10.02
C ILE A 140 -3.55 14.97 11.03
N GLN A 141 -2.56 14.10 10.81
CA GLN A 141 -1.58 13.70 11.82
C GLN A 141 -0.13 13.75 11.33
N VAL A 142 0.10 13.88 10.02
CA VAL A 142 1.44 13.89 9.44
C VAL A 142 1.66 15.12 8.56
N PRO A 143 2.68 15.96 8.86
CA PRO A 143 3.06 17.05 7.99
C PRO A 143 3.41 16.56 6.58
N ARG A 144 3.10 17.37 5.55
CA ARG A 144 3.44 17.07 4.14
C ARG A 144 2.87 15.74 3.62
N ALA A 145 1.81 15.21 4.25
CA ALA A 145 1.11 14.01 3.80
C ALA A 145 0.67 14.06 2.33
N TRP A 146 0.51 15.25 1.74
CA TRP A 146 0.18 15.43 0.32
C TRP A 146 1.16 14.72 -0.63
N LYS A 147 2.43 14.51 -0.22
CA LYS A 147 3.41 13.73 -1.00
C LYS A 147 2.92 12.30 -1.27
N TRP A 148 2.08 11.75 -0.39
CA TRP A 148 1.47 10.42 -0.54
C TRP A 148 0.63 10.29 -1.82
N LEU A 149 0.01 11.40 -2.28
CA LEU A 149 -0.77 11.43 -3.52
C LEU A 149 0.06 11.08 -4.76
N TRP A 150 1.36 11.34 -4.73
CA TRP A 150 2.27 11.03 -5.83
C TRP A 150 2.97 9.69 -5.63
N VAL A 151 3.34 9.40 -4.39
CA VAL A 151 4.10 8.19 -4.06
C VAL A 151 3.25 6.92 -4.20
N SER A 152 1.99 6.96 -3.77
CA SER A 152 1.10 5.80 -3.85
C SER A 152 0.89 5.29 -5.29
N PRO A 153 0.52 6.15 -6.27
CA PRO A 153 0.48 5.76 -7.69
C PRO A 153 1.77 5.13 -8.18
N LEU A 154 2.92 5.75 -7.89
CA LEU A 154 4.22 5.22 -8.33
C LEU A 154 4.52 3.83 -7.74
N CYS A 155 4.23 3.62 -6.46
CA CYS A 155 4.45 2.33 -5.81
C CYS A 155 3.60 1.23 -6.46
N TRP A 156 2.31 1.52 -6.69
CA TRP A 156 1.38 0.57 -7.30
C TRP A 156 1.68 0.30 -8.77
N SER A 157 1.98 1.33 -9.55
CA SER A 157 2.41 1.19 -10.96
C SER A 157 3.63 0.29 -11.08
N VAL A 158 4.68 0.55 -10.30
CA VAL A 158 5.92 -0.26 -10.34
C VAL A 158 5.64 -1.69 -9.87
N GLY A 159 4.92 -1.86 -8.77
CA GLY A 159 4.62 -3.19 -8.22
C GLY A 159 3.76 -4.05 -9.13
N LEU A 160 2.70 -3.49 -9.72
CA LEU A 160 1.84 -4.25 -10.63
C LEU A 160 2.54 -4.57 -11.95
N SER A 161 3.22 -3.61 -12.58
CA SER A 161 3.96 -3.89 -13.82
C SER A 161 4.98 -5.01 -13.65
N ILE A 162 5.79 -4.98 -12.58
CA ILE A 162 6.82 -6.00 -12.35
C ILE A 162 6.18 -7.34 -11.98
N GLY A 163 5.21 -7.35 -11.06
CA GLY A 163 4.59 -8.60 -10.61
C GLY A 163 3.78 -9.28 -11.71
N TRP A 164 3.03 -8.55 -12.53
CA TRP A 164 2.30 -9.11 -13.66
C TRP A 164 3.21 -9.62 -14.76
N ALA A 165 4.30 -8.91 -15.07
CA ALA A 165 5.30 -9.38 -16.02
C ALA A 165 5.94 -10.69 -15.53
N PHE A 166 6.36 -10.72 -14.26
CA PHE A 166 6.93 -11.91 -13.63
C PHE A 166 5.95 -13.08 -13.66
N GLY A 167 4.69 -12.85 -13.26
CA GLY A 167 3.65 -13.87 -13.31
C GLY A 167 3.39 -14.38 -14.72
N GLY A 168 3.48 -13.51 -15.72
CA GLY A 168 3.34 -13.87 -17.14
C GLY A 168 4.46 -14.78 -17.62
N VAL A 169 5.71 -14.44 -17.28
CA VAL A 169 6.88 -15.30 -17.59
C VAL A 169 6.72 -16.67 -16.91
N MET A 170 6.32 -16.71 -15.64
CA MET A 170 6.11 -17.96 -14.92
C MET A 170 4.96 -18.79 -15.50
N ARG A 171 3.83 -18.16 -15.85
CA ARG A 171 2.68 -18.84 -16.47
C ARG A 171 3.03 -19.37 -17.85
N GLN A 172 3.80 -18.64 -18.66
CA GLN A 172 4.29 -19.15 -19.94
C GLN A 172 5.26 -20.33 -19.77
N ALA A 173 6.15 -20.28 -18.78
CA ALA A 173 7.16 -21.32 -18.58
C ALA A 173 6.59 -22.61 -17.95
N THR A 174 5.53 -22.50 -17.14
CA THR A 174 4.98 -23.63 -16.36
C THR A 174 3.60 -24.07 -16.81
N GLU A 175 2.89 -23.25 -17.59
CA GLU A 175 1.47 -23.40 -17.92
C GLU A 175 0.52 -23.41 -16.70
N LEU A 176 1.04 -23.10 -15.50
CA LEU A 176 0.28 -23.10 -14.26
C LEU A 176 -0.18 -21.68 -13.89
N PHE A 177 -1.43 -21.57 -13.43
CA PHE A 177 -1.98 -20.34 -12.86
C PHE A 177 -1.23 -19.88 -11.59
N LEU A 178 -0.53 -20.80 -10.92
CA LEU A 178 0.34 -20.49 -9.78
C LEU A 178 1.40 -19.43 -10.13
N GLY A 179 1.81 -19.32 -11.40
CA GLY A 179 2.70 -18.26 -11.87
C GLY A 179 2.14 -16.85 -11.59
N ASP A 180 0.86 -16.62 -11.84
CA ASP A 180 0.21 -15.33 -11.57
C ASP A 180 0.07 -15.05 -10.06
N VAL A 181 -0.16 -16.08 -9.25
CA VAL A 181 -0.17 -15.97 -7.78
C VAL A 181 1.19 -15.52 -7.26
N LEU A 182 2.28 -16.09 -7.78
CA LEU A 182 3.64 -15.66 -7.46
C LEU A 182 3.90 -14.24 -7.96
N GLY A 183 3.39 -13.88 -9.14
CA GLY A 183 3.43 -12.51 -9.66
C GLY A 183 2.79 -11.50 -8.71
N LEU A 184 1.59 -11.79 -8.21
CA LEU A 184 0.90 -10.94 -7.24
C LEU A 184 1.62 -10.88 -5.90
N MET A 185 2.22 -11.97 -5.43
CA MET A 185 3.10 -11.95 -4.25
C MET A 185 4.25 -10.95 -4.44
N ILE A 186 4.88 -10.93 -5.62
CA ILE A 186 5.93 -9.94 -5.95
C ILE A 186 5.36 -8.52 -5.99
N THR A 187 4.17 -8.31 -6.57
CA THR A 187 3.48 -7.01 -6.52
C THR A 187 3.33 -6.51 -5.09
N TRP A 188 2.74 -7.30 -4.21
CA TRP A 188 2.49 -6.91 -2.82
C TRP A 188 3.79 -6.65 -2.06
N MET A 189 4.83 -7.44 -2.32
CA MET A 189 6.14 -7.24 -1.72
C MET A 189 6.79 -5.91 -2.15
N ILE A 190 6.76 -5.59 -3.45
CA ILE A 190 7.30 -4.33 -3.99
C ILE A 190 6.50 -3.14 -3.47
N VAL A 191 5.16 -3.19 -3.56
CA VAL A 191 4.28 -2.13 -3.07
C VAL A 191 4.53 -1.89 -1.58
N ALA A 192 4.59 -2.94 -0.76
CA ALA A 192 4.87 -2.81 0.67
C ALA A 192 6.28 -2.25 0.93
N GLY A 193 7.29 -2.70 0.18
CA GLY A 193 8.66 -2.20 0.29
C GLY A 193 8.76 -0.70 0.02
N LEU A 194 8.19 -0.25 -1.11
CA LEU A 194 8.23 1.15 -1.54
C LEU A 194 7.37 2.05 -0.63
N THR A 195 6.16 1.62 -0.29
CA THR A 195 5.28 2.37 0.63
C THR A 195 5.86 2.43 2.04
N GLY A 196 6.54 1.39 2.50
CA GLY A 196 7.24 1.40 3.78
C GLY A 196 8.39 2.42 3.81
N ILE A 197 9.20 2.49 2.74
CA ILE A 197 10.25 3.51 2.61
C ILE A 197 9.63 4.92 2.60
N ALA A 198 8.54 5.09 1.87
CA ALA A 198 7.83 6.35 1.79
C ALA A 198 7.30 6.80 3.15
N LEU A 199 6.71 5.89 3.94
CA LEU A 199 6.25 6.16 5.30
C LEU A 199 7.41 6.49 6.24
N ILE A 200 8.56 5.82 6.13
CA ILE A 200 9.76 6.21 6.89
C ILE A 200 10.13 7.66 6.58
N ARG A 201 10.19 8.01 5.29
CA ARG A 201 10.53 9.37 4.89
C ARG A 201 9.48 10.37 5.38
N LEU A 202 8.19 10.00 5.36
CA LEU A 202 7.11 10.85 5.86
C LEU A 202 7.17 11.08 7.37
N PHE A 203 7.57 10.07 8.15
CA PHE A 203 7.55 10.11 9.62
C PHE A 203 8.87 10.58 10.25
N TRP A 204 10.02 10.41 9.57
CA TRP A 204 11.34 10.67 10.16
C TRP A 204 12.26 11.60 9.37
N ILE A 205 11.93 11.96 8.13
CA ILE A 205 12.85 12.75 7.28
C ILE A 205 12.09 13.94 6.73
N ASP A 206 12.39 15.12 7.29
CA ASP A 206 11.71 16.34 6.91
C ASP A 206 12.04 16.73 5.45
N ASP A 207 13.23 16.40 4.94
CA ASP A 207 13.69 16.84 3.62
C ASP A 207 13.42 15.79 2.53
N TRP A 208 12.66 16.21 1.51
CA TRP A 208 12.58 15.51 0.22
C TRP A 208 12.92 16.49 -0.88
#